data_AF-A0A6I4YY32-F1
#
_entry.id   AF-A0A6I4YY32-F1
#
_cell.length_a   1.000
_cell.length_b   1.000
_cell.length_c   1.000
_cell.angle_alpha   90.00
_cell.angle_beta   90.00
_cell.angle_gamma   90.00
#
_symmetry.space_group_name_H-M   'P 1'
#
loop_
_entity.id
_entity.type
_entity.pdbx_description
1 polymer ?
#
loop_
_entity_poly.entity_id
_entity_poly.type
_entity_poly.pdbx_seq_one_letter_code
_entity_poly.pdbx_strand_id
1 'polypeptide(L)'
;MKKSDTAAVFPIPFGAQADGSLETYPIPVNTEEKGRVSILKGFPVENFTPISSGGIPPAGADFNGLFRTLSEAIRASESGVIRPYNAAYAQEIGGYPQSALVSDPANPIRLFISTIDDNLANATNDNSGAWFSLSDSTAAAINNESQNRNAALQSLHNQIDAELGNKVSRSGDTMTGDLNLQGNIQGNNYYGRTVNSNVPGSQAAASLQLLGNIGAEKAALSVTGNDGKKHSWFFGSDESITTSDGGLVPTLQGTGRGGDQVFWVQTKHDIWIPFPTPFANFALDSNGNGNICVFITPSPVWGDGNDNDNNSVVATVNRKNNQVVDMDGTGFRARINHFYTGHGPDGYEDSLDNMTWFMVRAVSI
;
A
#
# COMPACT_ATOMS: atom_id res chain seq x y z
N MET A 1 -38.32 9.90 -51.14
CA MET A 1 -38.28 8.43 -51.24
C MET A 1 -38.07 7.86 -49.85
N LYS A 2 -38.90 6.91 -49.43
CA LYS A 2 -38.75 6.16 -48.19
C LYS A 2 -37.70 5.06 -48.39
N LYS A 3 -37.08 4.57 -47.32
CA LYS A 3 -36.14 3.43 -47.36
C LYS A 3 -36.75 2.15 -47.94
N SER A 4 -38.08 2.05 -47.91
CA SER A 4 -38.88 0.97 -48.50
C SER A 4 -39.14 1.11 -49.99
N ASP A 5 -38.86 2.28 -50.58
CA ASP A 5 -39.08 2.53 -52.01
C ASP A 5 -37.86 1.98 -52.76
N THR A 6 -37.86 0.68 -53.08
CA THR A 6 -36.81 0.10 -53.92
C THR A 6 -37.06 0.47 -55.38
N ALA A 7 -36.35 1.48 -55.88
CA ALA A 7 -36.20 1.70 -57.32
C ALA A 7 -35.50 0.48 -57.95
N ALA A 8 -35.82 0.18 -59.22
CA ALA A 8 -35.05 -0.81 -59.97
C ALA A 8 -33.60 -0.31 -60.09
N VAL A 9 -32.64 -1.13 -59.64
CA VAL A 9 -31.21 -0.86 -59.82
C VAL A 9 -30.83 -0.86 -61.30
N PHE A 10 -29.78 -0.14 -61.67
CA PHE A 10 -29.24 -0.02 -63.03
C PHE A 10 -27.97 -0.89 -63.20
N PRO A 11 -28.08 -2.23 -63.28
CA PRO A 11 -26.90 -3.11 -63.36
C PRO A 11 -26.17 -2.98 -64.71
N ILE A 12 -26.92 -2.66 -65.77
CA ILE A 12 -26.42 -2.57 -67.14
C ILE A 12 -26.51 -1.11 -67.60
N PRO A 13 -25.39 -0.46 -67.94
CA PRO A 13 -25.42 0.86 -68.55
C PRO A 13 -26.22 0.86 -69.85
N PHE A 14 -26.97 1.93 -70.06
CA PHE A 14 -27.71 2.12 -71.30
C PHE A 14 -26.74 2.14 -72.48
N GLY A 15 -27.07 1.46 -73.58
CA GLY A 15 -26.22 1.42 -74.77
C GLY A 15 -24.93 0.61 -74.60
N ALA A 16 -24.73 -0.17 -73.52
CA ALA A 16 -23.50 -0.92 -73.26
C ALA A 16 -23.08 -1.93 -74.37
N GLN A 17 -24.01 -2.30 -75.25
CA GLN A 17 -23.76 -3.16 -76.42
C GLN A 17 -24.14 -2.49 -77.74
N ALA A 18 -24.33 -1.16 -77.76
CA ALA A 18 -24.54 -0.44 -79.01
C ALA A 18 -23.31 -0.59 -79.91
N ASP A 19 -23.53 -0.65 -81.22
CA ASP A 19 -22.44 -0.53 -82.19
C ASP A 19 -21.76 0.83 -81.99
N GLY A 20 -20.42 0.88 -82.03
CA GLY A 20 -19.68 2.13 -81.79
C GLY A 20 -19.99 3.24 -82.80
N SER A 21 -20.53 2.92 -83.98
CA SER A 21 -21.04 3.90 -84.95
C SER A 21 -22.40 4.50 -84.56
N LEU A 22 -23.10 3.86 -83.63
CA LEU A 22 -24.41 4.27 -83.11
C LEU A 22 -24.29 4.88 -81.71
N GLU A 23 -23.10 5.30 -81.30
CA GLU A 23 -22.84 5.85 -79.99
C GLU A 23 -21.81 6.97 -80.06
N THR A 24 -22.13 8.14 -79.50
CA THR A 24 -21.17 9.22 -79.30
C THR A 24 -20.82 9.29 -77.82
N TYR A 25 -19.80 8.54 -77.41
CA TYR A 25 -19.39 8.43 -76.01
C TYR A 25 -17.85 8.52 -75.88
N PRO A 26 -17.31 9.36 -74.98
CA PRO A 26 -18.02 10.37 -74.19
C PRO A 26 -18.61 11.47 -75.09
N ILE A 27 -19.69 12.10 -74.64
CA ILE A 27 -20.24 13.26 -75.33
C ILE A 27 -19.22 14.40 -75.29
N PRO A 28 -18.93 15.06 -76.43
CA PRO A 28 -17.99 16.18 -76.46
C PRO A 28 -18.39 17.29 -75.49
N VAL A 29 -17.40 17.88 -74.82
CA VAL A 29 -17.64 19.02 -73.90
C VAL A 29 -18.24 20.21 -74.67
N ASN A 30 -17.72 20.48 -75.86
CA ASN A 30 -18.28 21.44 -76.82
C ASN A 30 -18.24 20.83 -78.24
N THR A 31 -19.17 21.25 -79.09
CA THR A 31 -19.16 20.95 -80.52
C THR A 31 -19.74 22.13 -81.30
N GLU A 32 -19.27 22.31 -82.54
CA GLU A 32 -19.84 23.26 -83.52
C GLU A 32 -20.55 22.51 -84.66
N GLU A 33 -20.61 21.17 -84.60
CA GLU A 33 -21.32 20.35 -85.57
C GLU A 33 -22.84 20.56 -85.43
N LYS A 34 -23.50 20.96 -86.52
CA LYS A 34 -24.93 21.29 -86.50
C LYS A 34 -25.78 20.09 -86.09
N GLY A 35 -26.71 20.32 -85.17
CA GLY A 35 -27.66 19.30 -84.70
C GLY A 35 -27.08 18.26 -83.74
N ARG A 36 -25.81 18.38 -83.34
CA ARG A 36 -25.14 17.50 -82.38
C ARG A 36 -25.16 18.07 -80.97
N VAL A 37 -25.30 17.20 -79.99
CA VAL A 37 -25.28 17.59 -78.57
C VAL A 37 -23.85 17.83 -78.06
N SER A 38 -23.71 18.71 -77.07
CA SER A 38 -22.50 18.79 -76.24
C SER A 38 -22.85 18.95 -74.77
N ILE A 39 -21.89 18.68 -73.87
CA ILE A 39 -22.10 18.84 -72.42
C ILE A 39 -22.42 20.30 -72.06
N LEU A 40 -21.69 21.28 -72.63
CA LEU A 40 -21.86 22.69 -72.28
C LEU A 40 -23.13 23.32 -72.87
N LYS A 41 -23.46 23.01 -74.13
CA LYS A 41 -24.56 23.67 -74.84
C LYS A 41 -25.87 22.87 -74.81
N GLY A 42 -25.83 21.60 -74.38
CA GLY A 42 -26.96 20.69 -74.54
C GLY A 42 -27.28 20.47 -76.02
N PHE A 43 -28.56 20.25 -76.33
CA PHE A 43 -29.03 20.16 -77.72
C PHE A 43 -29.11 21.56 -78.34
N PRO A 44 -28.50 21.80 -79.51
CA PRO A 44 -28.54 23.10 -80.17
C PRO A 44 -29.93 23.43 -80.75
N VAL A 45 -30.13 24.70 -81.14
CA VAL A 45 -31.42 25.24 -81.63
C VAL A 45 -31.98 24.50 -82.84
N GLU A 46 -31.10 23.94 -83.67
CA GLU A 46 -31.47 23.13 -84.83
C GLU A 46 -32.32 21.92 -84.43
N ASN A 47 -32.11 21.36 -83.23
CA ASN A 47 -32.92 20.25 -82.71
C ASN A 47 -34.33 20.64 -82.28
N PHE A 48 -34.59 21.95 -82.11
CA PHE A 48 -35.89 22.49 -81.72
C PHE A 48 -36.59 23.23 -82.87
N THR A 49 -35.95 23.31 -84.03
CA THR A 49 -36.53 23.92 -85.23
C THR A 49 -37.30 22.87 -86.02
N PRO A 50 -38.50 23.17 -86.59
CA PRO A 50 -39.18 22.24 -87.46
C PRO A 50 -38.32 21.81 -88.65
N ILE A 51 -38.43 20.55 -89.06
CA ILE A 51 -37.65 20.00 -90.20
C ILE A 51 -37.93 20.81 -91.48
N SER A 52 -39.17 21.26 -91.68
CA SER A 52 -39.57 22.13 -92.80
C SER A 52 -38.87 23.50 -92.81
N SER A 53 -38.31 23.92 -91.68
CA SER A 53 -37.60 25.18 -91.50
C SER A 53 -36.08 24.98 -91.35
N GLY A 54 -35.55 23.81 -91.72
CA GLY A 54 -34.13 23.50 -91.67
C GLY A 54 -33.64 22.92 -90.34
N GLY A 55 -34.55 22.45 -89.48
CA GLY A 55 -34.18 21.74 -88.25
C GLY A 55 -33.54 20.37 -88.50
N ILE A 56 -32.70 19.95 -87.56
CA ILE A 56 -32.00 18.67 -87.57
C ILE A 56 -32.44 17.91 -86.32
N PRO A 57 -33.09 16.74 -86.41
CA PRO A 57 -33.52 16.00 -85.23
C PRO A 57 -32.29 15.55 -84.39
N PRO A 58 -32.42 15.43 -83.06
CA PRO A 58 -31.38 14.86 -82.20
C PRO A 58 -30.86 13.52 -82.73
N ALA A 59 -29.54 13.35 -82.77
CA ALA A 59 -28.94 12.10 -83.20
C ALA A 59 -29.15 10.98 -82.16
N GLY A 60 -29.57 9.80 -82.60
CA GLY A 60 -29.71 8.62 -81.72
C GLY A 60 -28.39 8.23 -81.04
N ALA A 61 -27.27 8.43 -81.72
CA ALA A 61 -25.93 8.20 -81.18
C ALA A 61 -25.61 9.11 -79.99
N ASP A 62 -26.10 10.36 -80.02
CA ASP A 62 -25.92 11.33 -78.94
C ASP A 62 -26.77 10.94 -77.73
N PHE A 63 -28.00 10.44 -77.94
CA PHE A 63 -28.80 9.89 -76.84
C PHE A 63 -28.15 8.67 -76.19
N ASN A 64 -27.65 7.72 -76.99
CA ASN A 64 -26.96 6.55 -76.47
C ASN A 64 -25.78 6.97 -75.58
N GLY A 65 -24.96 7.93 -76.02
CA GLY A 65 -23.84 8.44 -75.23
C GLY A 65 -24.24 9.19 -73.95
N LEU A 66 -25.26 10.04 -74.02
CA LEU A 66 -25.78 10.76 -72.85
C LEU A 66 -26.31 9.79 -71.78
N PHE A 67 -27.17 8.85 -72.18
CA PHE A 67 -27.76 7.89 -71.26
C PHE A 67 -26.74 6.87 -70.74
N ARG A 68 -25.73 6.52 -71.54
CA ARG A 68 -24.59 5.73 -71.03
C ARG A 68 -23.86 6.47 -69.92
N THR A 69 -23.51 7.74 -70.14
CA THR A 69 -22.81 8.57 -69.14
C THR A 69 -23.59 8.63 -67.82
N LEU A 70 -24.90 8.87 -67.88
CA LEU A 70 -25.75 8.93 -66.69
C LEU A 70 -25.90 7.56 -66.01
N SER A 71 -26.16 6.50 -66.79
CA SER A 71 -26.36 5.15 -66.24
C SER A 71 -25.09 4.57 -65.61
N GLU A 72 -23.90 4.88 -66.14
CA GLU A 72 -22.63 4.52 -65.51
C GLU A 72 -22.43 5.25 -64.17
N ALA A 73 -22.76 6.54 -64.11
CA ALA A 73 -22.69 7.31 -62.87
C ALA A 73 -23.67 6.82 -61.81
N ILE A 74 -24.89 6.46 -62.21
CA ILE A 74 -25.93 5.86 -61.35
C ILE A 74 -25.44 4.51 -60.83
N ARG A 75 -24.97 3.61 -61.70
CA ARG A 75 -24.47 2.30 -61.30
C ARG A 75 -23.34 2.39 -60.28
N ALA A 76 -22.40 3.31 -60.48
CA ALA A 76 -21.31 3.54 -59.51
C ALA A 76 -21.87 3.97 -58.15
N SER A 77 -22.84 4.90 -58.13
CA SER A 77 -23.52 5.34 -56.91
C SER A 77 -24.27 4.20 -56.20
N GLU A 78 -25.07 3.43 -56.94
CA GLU A 78 -25.87 2.32 -56.41
C GLU A 78 -24.99 1.17 -55.88
N SER A 79 -23.82 0.95 -56.48
CA SER A 79 -22.85 -0.04 -55.98
C SER A 79 -22.13 0.39 -54.69
N GLY A 80 -22.35 1.63 -54.23
CA GLY A 80 -21.72 2.17 -53.03
C GLY A 80 -20.25 2.57 -53.23
N VAL A 81 -19.82 2.81 -54.48
CA VAL A 81 -18.45 3.24 -54.76
C VAL A 81 -18.24 4.66 -54.24
N ILE A 82 -17.39 4.79 -53.23
CA ILE A 82 -16.92 6.07 -52.72
C ILE A 82 -15.81 6.56 -53.64
N ARG A 83 -16.01 7.71 -54.29
CA ARG A 83 -15.03 8.29 -55.20
C ARG A 83 -13.83 8.84 -54.41
N PRO A 84 -12.59 8.62 -54.90
CA PRO A 84 -11.42 9.27 -54.33
C PRO A 84 -11.52 10.80 -54.40
N TYR A 85 -10.91 11.48 -53.43
CA TYR A 85 -10.71 12.93 -53.50
C TYR A 85 -10.01 13.30 -54.82
N ASN A 86 -10.56 14.28 -55.54
CA ASN A 86 -9.98 14.78 -56.77
C ASN A 86 -9.90 16.31 -56.72
N ALA A 87 -8.67 16.83 -56.64
CA ALA A 87 -8.43 18.26 -56.57
C ALA A 87 -8.88 19.01 -57.83
N ALA A 88 -8.72 18.43 -59.02
CA ALA A 88 -9.17 19.06 -60.26
C ALA A 88 -10.69 19.15 -60.30
N TYR A 89 -11.38 18.07 -59.91
CA TYR A 89 -12.85 18.07 -59.82
C TYR A 89 -13.35 19.09 -58.79
N ALA A 90 -12.72 19.16 -57.61
CA ALA A 90 -13.08 20.16 -56.60
C ALA A 90 -13.02 21.58 -57.18
N GLN A 91 -11.95 21.92 -57.90
CA GLN A 91 -11.83 23.23 -58.55
C GLN A 91 -12.92 23.46 -59.60
N GLU A 92 -13.25 22.45 -60.41
CA GLU A 92 -14.30 22.55 -61.44
C GLU A 92 -15.70 22.80 -60.87
N ILE A 93 -16.01 22.25 -59.69
CA ILE A 93 -17.33 22.39 -59.06
C ILE A 93 -17.41 23.51 -58.02
N GLY A 94 -16.32 24.25 -57.77
CA GLY A 94 -16.26 25.29 -56.74
C GLY A 94 -16.00 24.77 -55.32
N GLY A 95 -15.61 23.51 -55.18
CA GLY A 95 -15.30 22.83 -53.92
C GLY A 95 -16.31 21.74 -53.58
N TYR A 96 -15.90 20.80 -52.74
CA TYR A 96 -16.83 19.78 -52.24
C TYR A 96 -17.82 20.41 -51.24
N PRO A 97 -19.12 20.13 -51.34
CA PRO A 97 -20.10 20.65 -50.38
C PRO A 97 -19.92 20.03 -48.99
N GLN A 98 -20.52 20.64 -47.97
CA GLN A 98 -20.55 20.09 -46.62
C GLN A 98 -21.18 18.69 -46.64
N SER A 99 -20.62 17.78 -45.86
CA SER A 99 -21.01 16.35 -45.80
C SER A 99 -20.67 15.52 -47.04
N ALA A 100 -19.94 16.05 -48.01
CA ALA A 100 -19.38 15.24 -49.10
C ALA A 100 -18.44 14.16 -48.53
N LEU A 101 -18.63 12.92 -48.99
CA LEU A 101 -17.81 11.77 -48.62
C LEU A 101 -16.84 11.44 -49.76
N VAL A 102 -15.54 11.40 -49.44
CA VAL A 102 -14.48 11.01 -50.37
C VAL A 102 -13.54 9.99 -49.71
N SER A 103 -12.87 9.19 -50.52
CA SER A 103 -11.81 8.29 -50.07
C SER A 103 -10.42 8.87 -50.37
N ASP A 104 -9.40 8.39 -49.64
CA ASP A 104 -8.00 8.69 -49.96
C ASP A 104 -7.64 8.04 -51.32
N PRO A 105 -7.10 8.80 -52.29
CA PRO A 105 -6.68 8.26 -53.58
C PRO A 105 -5.62 7.16 -53.52
N ALA A 106 -4.78 7.13 -52.47
CA ALA A 106 -3.75 6.13 -52.27
C ALA A 106 -4.21 4.99 -51.32
N ASN A 107 -5.21 5.23 -50.47
CA ASN A 107 -5.71 4.24 -49.53
C ASN A 107 -7.25 4.29 -49.40
N PRO A 108 -8.01 3.58 -50.25
CA PRO A 108 -9.47 3.69 -50.33
C PRO A 108 -10.24 3.36 -49.03
N ILE A 109 -9.60 2.77 -48.03
CA ILE A 109 -10.18 2.49 -46.70
C ILE A 109 -10.23 3.76 -45.82
N ARG A 110 -9.34 4.73 -46.07
CA ARG A 110 -9.38 6.03 -45.40
C ARG A 110 -10.46 6.89 -46.04
N LEU A 111 -11.41 7.31 -45.22
CA LEU A 111 -12.59 8.06 -45.65
C LEU A 111 -12.64 9.41 -44.94
N PHE A 112 -12.99 10.44 -45.69
CA PHE A 112 -13.08 11.82 -45.23
C PHE A 112 -14.46 12.40 -45.52
N ILE A 113 -15.02 13.08 -44.53
CA ILE A 113 -16.27 13.84 -44.67
C ILE A 113 -15.92 15.33 -44.66
N SER A 114 -16.36 16.08 -45.66
CA SER A 114 -16.21 17.53 -45.69
C SER A 114 -17.02 18.18 -44.57
N THR A 115 -16.40 19.08 -43.80
CA THR A 115 -17.06 19.77 -42.67
C THR A 115 -17.58 21.16 -43.05
N ILE A 116 -17.22 21.67 -44.23
CA ILE A 116 -17.59 22.98 -44.76
C ILE A 116 -18.11 22.86 -46.20
N ASP A 117 -18.87 23.86 -46.64
CA ASP A 117 -19.21 24.04 -48.06
C ASP A 117 -18.01 24.59 -48.86
N ASP A 118 -18.08 24.43 -50.18
CA ASP A 118 -17.07 24.91 -51.13
C ASP A 118 -15.63 24.49 -50.74
N ASN A 119 -15.49 23.26 -50.25
CA ASN A 119 -14.24 22.76 -49.68
C ASN A 119 -13.21 22.45 -50.78
N LEU A 120 -12.21 23.32 -50.90
CA LEU A 120 -11.06 23.17 -51.80
C LEU A 120 -9.83 22.57 -51.10
N ALA A 121 -9.87 22.34 -49.79
CA ALA A 121 -8.75 21.78 -49.05
C ALA A 121 -8.50 20.32 -49.47
N ASN A 122 -7.25 19.87 -49.38
CA ASN A 122 -6.90 18.50 -49.74
C ASN A 122 -7.18 17.53 -48.59
N ALA A 123 -8.10 16.60 -48.82
CA ALA A 123 -8.59 15.68 -47.79
C ALA A 123 -7.50 14.83 -47.10
N THR A 124 -6.38 14.56 -47.79
CA THR A 124 -5.35 13.64 -47.29
C THR A 124 -4.30 14.30 -46.38
N ASN A 125 -4.15 15.62 -46.46
CA ASN A 125 -3.14 16.37 -45.74
C ASN A 125 -3.65 17.70 -45.14
N ASP A 126 -4.96 17.94 -45.16
CA ASP A 126 -5.59 19.07 -44.51
C ASP A 126 -5.43 18.97 -42.98
N ASN A 127 -5.03 20.09 -42.37
CA ASN A 127 -4.93 20.28 -40.92
C ASN A 127 -5.82 21.43 -40.43
N SER A 128 -6.59 22.07 -41.31
CA SER A 128 -7.49 23.18 -40.98
C SER A 128 -8.78 22.72 -40.30
N GLY A 129 -9.09 21.42 -40.36
CA GLY A 129 -10.35 20.85 -39.85
C GLY A 129 -11.48 20.89 -40.88
N ALA A 130 -11.20 21.24 -42.14
CA ALA A 130 -12.16 21.20 -43.25
C ALA A 130 -12.56 19.75 -43.60
N TRP A 131 -11.77 18.76 -43.16
CA TRP A 131 -12.06 17.34 -43.34
C TRP A 131 -12.10 16.59 -42.00
N PHE A 132 -13.18 15.83 -41.78
CA PHE A 132 -13.29 14.88 -40.70
C PHE A 132 -12.90 13.48 -41.18
N SER A 133 -11.83 12.92 -40.61
CA SER A 133 -11.35 11.57 -40.95
C SER A 133 -12.09 10.50 -40.14
N LEU A 134 -12.79 9.61 -40.83
CA LEU A 134 -13.49 8.48 -40.19
C LEU A 134 -12.49 7.42 -39.71
N SER A 135 -11.39 7.21 -40.43
CA SER A 135 -10.40 6.17 -40.13
C SER A 135 -9.43 6.57 -39.02
N ASP A 136 -9.00 7.84 -38.97
CA ASP A 136 -7.94 8.29 -38.06
C ASP A 136 -8.48 8.53 -36.62
N SER A 137 -9.80 8.65 -36.48
CA SER A 137 -10.49 8.87 -35.21
C SER A 137 -10.38 7.71 -34.21
N THR A 138 -10.12 6.47 -34.68
CA THR A 138 -10.14 5.28 -33.82
C THR A 138 -8.83 5.06 -33.06
N ALA A 139 -7.68 5.18 -33.73
CA ALA A 139 -6.38 4.89 -33.12
C ALA A 139 -5.98 5.94 -32.07
N ALA A 140 -6.16 7.23 -32.38
CA ALA A 140 -5.84 8.31 -31.44
C ALA A 140 -6.74 8.28 -30.19
N ALA A 141 -8.04 8.01 -30.36
CA ALA A 141 -8.97 7.88 -29.25
C ALA A 141 -8.63 6.68 -28.34
N ILE A 142 -8.28 5.53 -28.91
CA ILE A 142 -7.86 4.34 -28.15
C ILE A 142 -6.57 4.61 -27.36
N ASN A 143 -5.61 5.31 -27.97
CA ASN A 143 -4.35 5.66 -27.31
C ASN A 143 -4.55 6.65 -26.15
N ASN A 144 -5.33 7.71 -26.37
CA ASN A 144 -5.67 8.69 -25.32
C ASN A 144 -6.37 8.02 -24.13
N GLU A 145 -7.35 7.16 -24.42
CA GLU A 145 -8.08 6.42 -23.39
C GLU A 145 -7.18 5.44 -22.62
N SER A 146 -6.23 4.78 -23.30
CA SER A 146 -5.25 3.91 -22.65
C SER A 146 -4.29 4.70 -21.73
N GLN A 147 -3.86 5.89 -22.14
CA GLN A 147 -3.04 6.78 -21.32
C GLN A 147 -3.80 7.28 -20.09
N ASN A 148 -5.05 7.70 -20.26
CA ASN A 148 -5.92 8.13 -19.15
C ASN A 148 -6.09 7.03 -18.10
N ARG A 149 -6.34 5.78 -18.54
CA ARG A 149 -6.44 4.64 -17.62
C ARG A 149 -5.13 4.34 -16.90
N ASN A 150 -4.00 4.37 -17.59
CA ASN A 150 -2.70 4.13 -16.96
C ASN A 150 -2.37 5.20 -15.91
N ALA A 151 -2.68 6.48 -16.20
CA ALA A 151 -2.50 7.57 -15.24
C ALA A 151 -3.40 7.41 -14.00
N ALA A 152 -4.67 7.03 -14.20
CA ALA A 152 -5.59 6.77 -13.10
C ALA A 152 -5.15 5.60 -12.22
N LEU A 153 -4.69 4.50 -12.83
CA LEU A 153 -4.16 3.33 -12.12
C LEU A 153 -2.92 3.68 -11.28
N GLN A 154 -2.00 4.46 -11.85
CA GLN A 154 -0.80 4.91 -11.12
C GLN A 154 -1.17 5.81 -9.93
N SER A 155 -2.16 6.70 -10.09
CA SER A 155 -2.66 7.52 -8.99
C SER A 155 -3.25 6.66 -7.86
N LEU A 156 -4.02 5.63 -8.20
CA LEU A 156 -4.57 4.69 -7.23
C LEU A 156 -3.46 3.92 -6.50
N HIS A 157 -2.44 3.42 -7.21
CA HIS A 157 -1.29 2.77 -6.57
C HIS A 157 -0.58 3.71 -5.59
N ASN A 158 -0.33 4.96 -6.00
CA ASN A 158 0.32 5.94 -5.12
C ASN A 158 -0.53 6.23 -3.87
N GLN A 159 -1.86 6.29 -4.00
CA GLN A 159 -2.77 6.47 -2.86
C GLN A 159 -2.72 5.25 -1.92
N ILE A 160 -2.78 4.04 -2.47
CA ILE A 160 -2.67 2.80 -1.71
C ILE A 160 -1.33 2.71 -0.98
N ASP A 161 -0.23 3.04 -1.65
CA ASP A 161 1.12 3.05 -1.08
C ASP A 161 1.25 4.10 0.03
N ALA A 162 0.63 5.28 -0.13
CA ALA A 162 0.59 6.30 0.91
C ALA A 162 -0.23 5.85 2.15
N GLU A 163 -1.33 5.12 1.94
CA GLU A 163 -2.14 4.55 3.02
C GLU A 163 -1.43 3.39 3.75
N LEU A 164 -0.64 2.60 3.02
CA LEU A 164 0.11 1.45 3.54
C LEU A 164 1.45 1.84 4.19
N GLY A 165 2.11 2.90 3.69
CA GLY A 165 3.46 3.30 4.10
C GLY A 165 3.59 3.65 5.59
N ASN A 166 2.47 3.88 6.28
CA ASN A 166 2.42 4.20 7.71
C ASN A 166 1.98 3.03 8.61
N LYS A 167 1.87 1.80 8.08
CA LYS A 167 1.36 0.64 8.83
C LYS A 167 2.28 -0.58 8.68
N VAL A 168 2.70 -1.17 9.81
CA VAL A 168 3.06 -2.60 9.86
C VAL A 168 1.75 -3.39 9.90
N SER A 169 1.28 -3.81 8.72
CA SER A 169 -0.11 -4.28 8.55
C SER A 169 -0.21 -5.78 8.27
N ARG A 170 0.91 -6.47 8.04
CA ARG A 170 0.92 -7.91 7.73
C ARG A 170 1.80 -8.70 8.69
N SER A 171 1.42 -9.95 8.89
CA SER A 171 2.23 -10.91 9.64
C SER A 171 3.58 -11.09 8.94
N GLY A 172 4.67 -10.85 9.66
CA GLY A 172 6.04 -10.93 9.13
C GLY A 172 6.68 -9.59 8.75
N ASP A 173 5.93 -8.48 8.73
CA ASP A 173 6.52 -7.15 8.52
C ASP A 173 7.46 -6.81 9.69
N THR A 174 8.64 -6.29 9.38
CA THR A 174 9.64 -5.86 10.37
C THR A 174 9.69 -4.35 10.42
N MET A 175 9.64 -3.76 11.61
CA MET A 175 9.91 -2.33 11.78
C MET A 175 11.41 -2.07 11.65
N THR A 176 11.81 -1.16 10.77
CA THR A 176 13.17 -0.61 10.74
C THR A 176 13.16 0.77 11.38
N GLY A 177 13.95 0.95 12.45
CA GLY A 177 14.01 2.18 13.25
C GLY A 177 13.25 2.10 14.57
N ASP A 178 13.26 3.22 15.31
CA ASP A 178 12.68 3.29 16.65
C ASP A 178 11.14 3.29 16.61
N LEU A 179 10.52 2.49 17.49
CA LEU A 179 9.08 2.54 17.74
C LEU A 179 8.78 3.69 18.72
N ASN A 180 8.32 4.84 18.19
CA ASN A 180 7.91 5.97 19.01
C ASN A 180 6.45 5.81 19.49
N LEU A 181 6.25 5.57 20.79
CA LEU A 181 4.94 5.43 21.42
C LEU A 181 4.54 6.74 22.11
N GLN A 182 3.70 7.52 21.45
CA GLN A 182 3.14 8.73 22.05
C GLN A 182 2.18 8.36 23.19
N GLY A 183 2.35 8.99 24.34
CA GLY A 183 1.48 8.86 25.51
C GLY A 183 0.80 10.18 25.84
N ASN A 184 -0.21 10.14 26.71
CA ASN A 184 -0.92 11.32 27.18
C ASN A 184 -0.47 11.69 28.59
N ILE A 185 -0.39 12.99 28.90
CA ILE A 185 -0.17 13.48 30.26
C ILE A 185 -1.52 13.96 30.81
N GLN A 186 -1.96 13.37 31.92
CA GLN A 186 -3.16 13.82 32.63
C GLN A 186 -2.91 13.81 34.14
N GLY A 187 -3.15 14.94 34.80
CA GLY A 187 -3.05 15.05 36.26
C GLY A 187 -1.69 14.64 36.82
N ASN A 188 -0.59 15.12 36.24
CA ASN A 188 0.80 14.76 36.58
C ASN A 188 1.18 13.28 36.42
N ASN A 189 0.42 12.52 35.64
CA ASN A 189 0.76 11.15 35.28
C ASN A 189 0.93 11.04 33.77
N TYR A 190 2.05 10.45 33.34
CA TYR A 190 2.28 10.02 31.97
C TYR A 190 1.66 8.63 31.76
N TYR A 191 0.69 8.57 30.87
CA TYR A 191 0.08 7.33 30.40
C TYR A 191 0.66 6.98 29.03
N GLY A 192 1.72 6.18 29.03
CA GLY A 192 2.29 5.61 27.81
C GLY A 192 1.34 4.61 27.15
N ARG A 193 1.52 4.38 25.85
CA ARG A 193 0.80 3.34 25.11
C ARG A 193 1.44 1.98 25.38
N THR A 194 0.63 0.96 25.69
CA THR A 194 1.13 -0.39 26.01
C THR A 194 1.56 -1.14 24.75
N VAL A 195 2.76 -1.74 24.76
CA VAL A 195 3.14 -2.76 23.78
C VAL A 195 2.69 -4.10 24.33
N ASN A 196 1.80 -4.79 23.61
CA ASN A 196 1.30 -6.10 23.99
C ASN A 196 1.81 -7.16 23.02
N SER A 197 2.35 -8.26 23.55
CA SER A 197 2.56 -9.50 22.83
C SER A 197 1.57 -10.53 23.36
N ASN A 198 0.69 -11.02 22.49
CA ASN A 198 -0.34 -11.99 22.82
C ASN A 198 -0.13 -13.24 21.98
N VAL A 199 -0.29 -14.42 22.60
CA VAL A 199 -0.36 -15.69 21.88
C VAL A 199 -1.83 -16.00 21.60
N PRO A 200 -2.28 -16.08 20.33
CA PRO A 200 -3.67 -16.36 20.01
C PRO A 200 -4.15 -17.67 20.66
N GLY A 201 -5.30 -17.62 21.34
CA GLY A 201 -5.86 -18.78 22.06
C GLY A 201 -5.23 -19.07 23.42
N SER A 202 -4.25 -18.29 23.86
CA SER A 202 -3.64 -18.37 25.19
C SER A 202 -3.98 -17.15 26.03
N GLN A 203 -4.01 -17.32 27.35
CA GLN A 203 -4.09 -16.20 28.31
C GLN A 203 -2.71 -15.58 28.59
N ALA A 204 -1.62 -16.17 28.05
CA ALA A 204 -0.28 -15.64 28.18
C ALA A 204 -0.10 -14.37 27.34
N ALA A 205 0.34 -13.31 28.01
CA ALA A 205 0.69 -12.05 27.36
C ALA A 205 1.88 -11.39 28.10
N ALA A 206 2.76 -10.77 27.31
CA ALA A 206 3.79 -9.89 27.83
C ALA A 206 3.42 -8.44 27.48
N SER A 207 3.58 -7.53 28.44
CA SER A 207 3.38 -6.11 28.16
C SER A 207 4.48 -5.23 28.75
N LEU A 208 4.89 -4.26 27.95
CA LEU A 208 5.76 -3.18 28.41
C LEU A 208 4.92 -1.92 28.53
N GLN A 209 4.93 -1.31 29.71
CA GLN A 209 4.18 -0.10 29.99
C GLN A 209 5.07 0.93 30.68
N LEU A 210 5.27 2.07 30.02
CA LEU A 210 5.94 3.23 30.60
C LEU A 210 4.90 4.05 31.38
N LEU A 211 5.04 4.08 32.70
CA LEU A 211 4.13 4.74 33.63
C LEU A 211 4.93 5.70 34.51
N GLY A 212 4.97 6.97 34.14
CA GLY A 212 5.68 8.00 34.93
C GLY A 212 4.71 8.80 35.78
N ASN A 213 5.02 9.00 37.07
CA ASN A 213 4.49 10.14 37.81
C ASN A 213 5.53 11.26 37.69
N ILE A 214 5.10 12.50 37.39
CA ILE A 214 6.03 13.63 37.16
C ILE A 214 6.85 13.98 38.43
N GLY A 215 6.54 13.37 39.59
CA GLY A 215 7.35 13.46 40.83
C GLY A 215 8.12 12.21 41.25
N ALA A 216 8.00 11.09 40.52
CA ALA A 216 8.78 9.87 40.77
C ALA A 216 8.84 9.08 39.44
N GLU A 217 9.97 9.19 38.73
CA GLU A 217 10.13 8.47 37.46
C GLU A 217 10.17 6.97 37.76
N LYS A 218 9.17 6.24 37.26
CA LYS A 218 9.08 4.79 37.38
C LYS A 218 8.90 4.20 35.98
N ALA A 219 9.61 3.12 35.67
CA ALA A 219 9.28 2.26 34.53
C ALA A 219 8.69 0.95 35.06
N ALA A 220 7.78 0.30 34.34
CA ALA A 220 7.22 -0.97 34.77
C ALA A 220 7.35 -2.05 33.68
N LEU A 221 7.78 -3.25 34.08
CA LEU A 221 7.70 -4.45 33.26
C LEU A 221 6.63 -5.36 33.84
N SER A 222 5.74 -5.90 33.00
CA SER A 222 4.69 -6.81 33.46
C SER A 222 4.56 -8.04 32.57
N VAL A 223 4.30 -9.19 33.19
CA VAL A 223 3.95 -10.43 32.50
C VAL A 223 2.69 -11.03 33.10
N THR A 224 1.83 -11.61 32.25
CA THR A 224 0.65 -12.36 32.71
C THR A 224 0.93 -13.84 32.50
N GLY A 225 0.92 -14.60 33.60
CA GLY A 225 1.06 -16.05 33.57
C GLY A 225 -0.13 -16.72 32.89
N ASN A 226 0.03 -18.00 32.51
CA ASN A 226 -1.05 -18.79 31.92
C ASN A 226 -2.21 -19.07 32.90
N ASP A 227 -1.98 -18.79 34.19
CA ASP A 227 -2.98 -18.81 35.26
C ASP A 227 -3.75 -17.48 35.38
N GLY A 228 -3.48 -16.51 34.50
CA GLY A 228 -4.10 -15.19 34.50
C GLY A 228 -3.54 -14.21 35.53
N LYS A 229 -2.51 -14.60 36.31
CA LYS A 229 -1.91 -13.71 37.31
C LYS A 229 -0.92 -12.75 36.68
N LYS A 230 -0.99 -11.47 37.08
CA LYS A 230 -0.06 -10.42 36.66
C LYS A 230 1.12 -10.33 37.61
N HIS A 231 2.33 -10.39 37.07
CA HIS A 231 3.57 -10.13 37.77
C HIS A 231 4.16 -8.83 37.24
N SER A 232 4.47 -7.89 38.14
CA SER A 232 4.97 -6.56 37.78
C SER A 232 6.24 -6.25 38.53
N TRP A 233 7.19 -5.62 37.85
CA TRP A 233 8.39 -5.02 38.42
C TRP A 233 8.41 -3.54 38.09
N PHE A 234 8.70 -2.70 39.07
CA PHE A 234 8.82 -1.25 38.88
C PHE A 234 10.26 -0.82 39.14
N PHE A 235 10.85 -0.17 38.16
CA PHE A 235 12.18 0.40 38.19
C PHE A 235 12.04 1.86 38.58
N GLY A 236 12.53 2.23 39.76
CA GLY A 236 12.56 3.61 40.23
C GLY A 236 13.75 4.38 39.69
N SER A 237 13.64 5.71 39.67
CA SER A 237 14.77 6.62 39.40
C SER A 237 15.90 6.54 40.42
N ASP A 238 15.66 5.91 41.57
CA ASP A 238 16.61 5.66 42.66
C ASP A 238 17.35 4.32 42.49
N GLU A 239 17.39 3.78 41.27
CA GLU A 239 17.99 2.48 40.93
C GLU A 239 17.29 1.27 41.59
N SER A 240 16.18 1.49 42.31
CA SER A 240 15.44 0.41 42.96
C SER A 240 14.60 -0.38 41.96
N ILE A 241 14.48 -1.69 42.20
CA ILE A 241 13.50 -2.54 41.53
C ILE A 241 12.53 -3.04 42.60
N THR A 242 11.25 -2.69 42.47
CA THR A 242 10.18 -3.15 43.36
C THR A 242 9.30 -4.18 42.67
N THR A 243 8.86 -5.19 43.40
CA THR A 243 7.97 -6.26 42.93
C THR A 243 6.49 -5.89 43.11
N SER A 244 5.58 -6.71 42.59
CA SER A 244 4.13 -6.46 42.62
C SER A 244 3.51 -6.38 44.03
N ASP A 245 4.19 -6.91 45.03
CA ASP A 245 3.86 -6.84 46.46
C ASP A 245 4.55 -5.67 47.19
N GLY A 246 5.31 -4.83 46.46
CA GLY A 246 6.04 -3.69 47.03
C GLY A 246 7.38 -4.06 47.68
N GLY A 247 7.82 -5.32 47.58
CA GLY A 247 9.15 -5.75 48.01
C GLY A 247 10.26 -5.16 47.12
N LEU A 248 11.45 -4.91 47.68
CA LEU A 248 12.64 -4.53 46.91
C LEU A 248 13.40 -5.79 46.47
N VAL A 249 13.94 -5.82 45.25
CA VAL A 249 14.85 -6.88 44.79
C VAL A 249 16.22 -6.67 45.46
N PRO A 250 16.75 -7.62 46.25
CA PRO A 250 18.03 -7.46 46.93
C PRO A 250 19.20 -7.32 45.94
N THR A 251 20.10 -6.37 46.20
CA THR A 251 21.37 -6.24 45.45
C THR A 251 22.42 -7.11 46.09
N LEU A 252 22.99 -8.07 45.34
CA LEU A 252 24.04 -8.97 45.80
C LEU A 252 25.39 -8.61 45.16
N GLN A 253 26.45 -8.53 45.97
CA GLN A 253 27.83 -8.35 45.50
C GLN A 253 28.79 -9.32 46.21
N GLY A 254 29.43 -10.23 45.48
CA GLY A 254 30.40 -11.16 46.07
C GLY A 254 30.67 -12.40 45.22
N THR A 255 31.53 -13.29 45.71
CA THR A 255 31.88 -14.56 45.06
C THR A 255 31.72 -15.72 46.04
N GLY A 256 31.11 -16.82 45.58
CA GLY A 256 30.95 -18.05 46.36
C GLY A 256 31.93 -19.14 45.92
N ARG A 257 32.51 -19.88 46.86
CA ARG A 257 33.32 -21.08 46.58
C ARG A 257 32.74 -22.29 47.32
N GLY A 258 31.95 -23.09 46.60
CA GLY A 258 31.72 -24.54 46.82
C GLY A 258 31.26 -25.07 48.19
N GLY A 259 31.11 -24.23 49.21
CA GLY A 259 30.86 -24.59 50.61
C GLY A 259 30.93 -23.37 51.55
N ASP A 260 31.72 -22.36 51.17
CA ASP A 260 31.78 -21.05 51.83
C ASP A 260 31.39 -19.95 50.85
N GLN A 261 30.49 -19.06 51.28
CA GLN A 261 30.06 -17.91 50.51
C GLN A 261 30.18 -16.64 51.35
N VAL A 262 30.79 -15.60 50.79
CA VAL A 262 30.85 -14.27 51.39
C VAL A 262 30.36 -13.28 50.35
N PHE A 263 29.32 -12.52 50.71
CA PHE A 263 28.75 -11.51 49.85
C PHE A 263 28.14 -10.39 50.66
N TRP A 264 28.03 -9.24 50.04
CA TRP A 264 27.31 -8.09 50.54
C TRP A 264 25.91 -8.11 49.96
N VAL A 265 24.93 -7.84 50.81
CA VAL A 265 23.54 -7.65 50.40
C VAL A 265 23.04 -6.33 50.95
N GLN A 266 22.39 -5.54 50.10
CA GLN A 266 21.61 -4.42 50.58
C GLN A 266 20.15 -4.87 50.70
N THR A 267 19.58 -4.82 51.91
CA THR A 267 18.21 -5.27 52.16
C THR A 267 17.59 -4.56 53.38
N LYS A 268 16.30 -4.79 53.63
CA LYS A 268 15.57 -4.31 54.84
C LYS A 268 15.00 -5.50 55.62
N HIS A 269 14.39 -5.25 56.78
CA HIS A 269 13.75 -6.30 57.56
C HIS A 269 12.75 -7.12 56.72
N ASP A 270 12.63 -8.41 57.01
CA ASP A 270 11.68 -9.34 56.39
C ASP A 270 11.80 -9.66 54.90
N ILE A 271 12.87 -9.18 54.24
CA ILE A 271 13.16 -9.60 52.87
C ILE A 271 13.97 -10.89 52.85
N TRP A 272 13.59 -11.81 51.96
CA TRP A 272 14.37 -13.01 51.67
C TRP A 272 15.61 -12.66 50.84
N ILE A 273 16.78 -12.99 51.38
CA ILE A 273 18.09 -12.79 50.76
C ILE A 273 18.45 -14.06 49.97
N PRO A 274 18.56 -14.01 48.64
CA PRO A 274 19.10 -15.11 47.86
C PRO A 274 20.63 -15.20 48.03
N PHE A 275 21.17 -16.42 47.94
CA PHE A 275 22.62 -16.64 47.91
C PHE A 275 23.17 -16.52 46.48
N PRO A 276 24.39 -15.98 46.27
CA PRO A 276 24.98 -15.80 44.94
C PRO A 276 25.12 -17.09 44.14
N THR A 277 25.40 -18.21 44.79
CA THR A 277 25.45 -19.53 44.16
C THR A 277 24.73 -20.58 45.03
N PRO A 278 24.16 -21.64 44.44
CA PRO A 278 23.72 -22.78 45.22
C PRO A 278 24.92 -23.42 45.93
N PHE A 279 24.72 -23.87 47.16
CA PHE A 279 25.72 -24.66 47.86
C PHE A 279 25.75 -26.07 47.29
N ALA A 280 26.88 -26.45 46.70
CA ALA A 280 27.02 -27.74 46.02
C ALA A 280 27.67 -28.83 46.89
N ASN A 281 28.41 -28.48 47.95
CA ASN A 281 29.07 -29.45 48.83
C ASN A 281 28.82 -29.10 50.31
N PHE A 282 27.95 -29.86 50.97
CA PHE A 282 27.75 -29.75 52.42
C PHE A 282 28.41 -30.93 53.14
N ALA A 283 29.09 -30.66 54.25
CA ALA A 283 29.48 -31.69 55.20
C ALA A 283 28.23 -32.26 55.87
N LEU A 284 28.18 -33.58 56.04
CA LEU A 284 27.08 -34.26 56.72
C LEU A 284 27.55 -34.73 58.10
N ASP A 285 26.73 -34.54 59.13
CA ASP A 285 26.96 -35.15 60.44
C ASP A 285 26.74 -36.67 60.38
N SER A 286 27.03 -37.36 61.50
CA SER A 286 26.85 -38.82 61.63
C SER A 286 25.39 -39.27 61.49
N ASN A 287 24.42 -38.35 61.47
CA ASN A 287 23.00 -38.60 61.30
C ASN A 287 22.49 -38.22 59.89
N GLY A 288 23.37 -37.78 59.00
CA GLY A 288 23.04 -37.38 57.63
C GLY A 288 22.49 -35.96 57.48
N ASN A 289 22.60 -35.11 58.50
CA ASN A 289 22.21 -33.70 58.45
C ASN A 289 23.36 -32.84 57.91
N GLY A 290 23.08 -31.99 56.93
CA GLY A 290 24.05 -30.99 56.47
C GLY A 290 23.76 -29.66 57.14
N ASN A 291 24.72 -29.10 57.86
CA ASN A 291 24.53 -27.86 58.60
C ASN A 291 25.18 -26.69 57.86
N ILE A 292 24.45 -25.57 57.75
CA ILE A 292 24.97 -24.33 57.21
C ILE A 292 24.88 -23.29 58.31
N CYS A 293 26.00 -22.68 58.65
CA CYS A 293 25.98 -21.53 59.54
C CYS A 293 25.97 -20.26 58.69
N VAL A 294 24.99 -19.38 58.91
CA VAL A 294 24.91 -18.08 58.24
C VAL A 294 25.18 -16.98 59.25
N PHE A 295 26.22 -16.20 59.00
CA PHE A 295 26.56 -15.00 59.74
C PHE A 295 26.10 -13.80 58.91
N ILE A 296 25.28 -12.94 59.51
CA ILE A 296 24.82 -11.69 58.88
C ILE A 296 25.26 -10.57 59.79
N THR A 297 26.23 -9.79 59.34
CA THR A 297 26.79 -8.66 60.09
C THR A 297 26.38 -7.39 59.37
N PRO A 298 25.80 -6.39 60.04
CA PRO A 298 25.63 -5.08 59.42
C PRO A 298 27.03 -4.55 59.06
N SER A 299 27.17 -3.91 57.90
CA SER A 299 28.41 -3.18 57.59
C SER A 299 28.57 -2.08 58.64
N PRO A 300 29.75 -1.92 59.28
CA PRO A 300 29.93 -0.87 60.27
C PRO A 300 29.64 0.48 59.62
N VAL A 301 28.63 1.17 60.14
CA VAL A 301 28.54 2.62 59.96
C VAL A 301 29.74 3.15 60.73
N TRP A 302 30.70 3.75 60.02
CA TRP A 302 31.89 4.30 60.63
C TRP A 302 31.54 5.14 61.87
N GLY A 303 31.85 4.69 63.09
CA GLY A 303 32.09 5.61 64.20
C GLY A 303 31.60 5.29 65.61
N ASP A 304 30.82 4.25 65.89
CA ASP A 304 30.47 3.92 67.29
C ASP A 304 31.13 2.62 67.75
N GLY A 305 32.20 2.76 68.53
CA GLY A 305 33.00 1.64 69.06
C GLY A 305 32.29 0.76 70.10
N ASN A 306 31.02 0.42 69.89
CA ASN A 306 30.27 -0.61 70.61
C ASN A 306 29.83 -1.70 69.61
N ASP A 307 30.81 -2.45 69.13
CA ASP A 307 30.59 -3.68 68.39
C ASP A 307 30.03 -4.76 69.33
N ASN A 308 28.70 -4.86 69.38
CA ASN A 308 28.04 -5.99 70.00
C ASN A 308 28.05 -7.14 68.97
N ASP A 309 29.10 -7.96 68.99
CA ASP A 309 29.38 -9.13 68.11
C ASP A 309 28.31 -10.26 68.11
N ASN A 310 27.06 -10.03 68.51
CA ASN A 310 26.12 -11.11 68.83
C ASN A 310 24.92 -11.30 67.89
N ASN A 311 24.88 -10.70 66.70
CA ASN A 311 23.80 -10.99 65.73
C ASN A 311 24.18 -12.09 64.73
N SER A 312 24.53 -13.28 65.24
CA SER A 312 24.62 -14.49 64.41
C SER A 312 23.24 -15.13 64.26
N VAL A 313 22.70 -15.16 63.04
CA VAL A 313 21.47 -15.92 62.75
C VAL A 313 21.86 -17.35 62.39
N VAL A 314 21.97 -18.23 63.37
CA VAL A 314 22.24 -19.66 63.14
C VAL A 314 21.00 -20.32 62.53
N ALA A 315 20.92 -20.36 61.20
CA ALA A 315 19.88 -21.11 60.49
C ALA A 315 20.30 -22.59 60.37
N THR A 316 19.83 -23.45 61.28
CA THR A 316 20.07 -24.91 61.18
C THR A 316 19.14 -25.52 60.12
N VAL A 317 19.69 -26.02 59.01
CA VAL A 317 18.92 -26.76 58.00
C VAL A 317 19.00 -28.25 58.28
N ASN A 318 17.99 -28.83 58.93
CA ASN A 318 17.95 -30.29 59.11
C ASN A 318 17.35 -30.99 57.89
N ARG A 319 18.06 -31.97 57.32
CA ARG A 319 17.45 -33.00 56.46
C ARG A 319 16.68 -33.96 57.36
N LYS A 320 15.34 -34.01 57.29
CA LYS A 320 14.58 -35.05 57.99
C LYS A 320 14.35 -36.24 57.06
N ASN A 321 14.84 -37.42 57.44
CA ASN A 321 14.53 -38.72 56.81
C ASN A 321 14.84 -38.85 55.32
N ASN A 322 16.04 -38.46 54.88
CA ASN A 322 16.51 -38.67 53.49
C ASN A 322 15.58 -38.09 52.39
N GLN A 323 14.66 -37.19 52.77
CA GLN A 323 13.89 -36.38 51.82
C GLN A 323 14.53 -35.00 51.76
N VAL A 324 14.79 -34.56 50.54
CA VAL A 324 15.20 -33.20 50.21
C VAL A 324 14.10 -32.29 50.79
N VAL A 325 14.43 -31.41 51.73
CA VAL A 325 13.62 -30.19 51.88
C VAL A 325 13.82 -29.50 50.55
N ASP A 326 12.81 -29.57 49.69
CA ASP A 326 12.88 -29.16 48.30
C ASP A 326 13.41 -27.72 48.20
N MET A 327 14.70 -27.61 47.89
CA MET A 327 15.44 -26.37 47.67
C MET A 327 15.61 -26.12 46.16
N ASP A 328 15.09 -27.02 45.32
CA ASP A 328 15.12 -26.88 43.87
C ASP A 328 14.03 -25.88 43.47
N GLY A 329 14.46 -24.66 43.16
CA GLY A 329 13.60 -23.63 42.57
C GLY A 329 13.46 -22.35 43.38
N THR A 330 13.81 -22.33 44.67
CA THR A 330 13.89 -21.09 45.45
C THR A 330 15.32 -20.61 45.69
N GLY A 331 16.31 -21.50 45.58
CA GLY A 331 17.66 -21.22 46.08
C GLY A 331 17.65 -21.15 47.60
N PHE A 332 18.74 -21.53 48.26
CA PHE A 332 18.88 -21.25 49.69
C PHE A 332 18.64 -19.75 49.91
N ARG A 333 17.79 -19.38 50.89
CA ARG A 333 17.53 -17.98 51.25
C ARG A 333 17.58 -17.81 52.76
N ALA A 334 18.13 -16.68 53.20
CA ALA A 334 18.07 -16.26 54.59
C ALA A 334 17.06 -15.12 54.74
N ARG A 335 16.41 -15.01 55.90
CA ARG A 335 15.56 -13.86 56.24
C ARG A 335 16.05 -13.30 57.57
N ILE A 336 16.13 -11.98 57.64
CA ILE A 336 16.36 -11.27 58.89
C ILE A 336 14.99 -11.01 59.50
N ASN A 337 14.64 -11.79 60.53
CA ASN A 337 13.33 -11.66 61.21
C ASN A 337 13.33 -10.55 62.25
N HIS A 338 14.44 -10.36 62.99
CA HIS A 338 14.62 -9.28 63.95
C HIS A 338 16.09 -8.87 63.99
N PHE A 339 16.36 -7.57 63.99
CA PHE A 339 17.70 -7.01 64.18
C PHE A 339 17.60 -5.90 65.22
N TYR A 340 18.30 -6.07 66.35
CA TYR A 340 18.38 -5.07 67.40
C TYR A 340 19.64 -4.23 67.21
N THR A 341 19.48 -2.99 66.76
CA THR A 341 20.49 -1.95 66.99
C THR A 341 20.30 -1.46 68.43
N GLY A 342 21.32 -1.51 69.28
CA GLY A 342 21.19 -1.29 70.73
C GLY A 342 20.40 -0.04 71.15
N HIS A 343 19.90 -0.05 72.39
CA HIS A 343 19.11 1.03 72.99
C HIS A 343 19.72 2.43 72.78
N GLY A 344 19.03 3.27 71.99
CA GLY A 344 19.14 4.71 72.13
C GLY A 344 18.52 5.18 73.46
N PRO A 345 18.89 6.37 73.97
CA PRO A 345 18.48 6.89 75.28
C PRO A 345 16.96 7.00 75.49
N ASP A 346 16.15 6.88 74.44
CA ASP A 346 14.70 7.09 74.46
C ASP A 346 13.86 5.80 74.30
N GLY A 347 14.48 4.61 74.32
CA GLY A 347 13.75 3.34 74.47
C GLY A 347 12.85 2.90 73.29
N TYR A 348 13.06 3.43 72.09
CA TYR A 348 12.35 2.97 70.88
C TYR A 348 13.12 1.85 70.16
N GLU A 349 12.42 0.77 69.81
CA GLU A 349 12.90 -0.28 68.91
C GLU A 349 12.91 0.29 67.48
N ASP A 350 14.09 0.58 66.93
CA ASP A 350 14.20 1.00 65.52
C ASP A 350 14.11 -0.25 64.62
N SER A 351 12.98 -0.43 63.94
CA SER A 351 12.90 -1.36 62.82
C SER A 351 13.76 -0.82 61.68
N LEU A 352 14.58 -1.69 61.07
CA LEU A 352 15.34 -1.35 59.87
C LEU A 352 14.38 -1.20 58.68
N ASP A 353 13.73 -0.03 58.59
CA ASP A 353 12.83 0.32 57.49
C ASP A 353 13.62 0.76 56.24
N ASN A 354 14.85 1.21 56.45
CA ASN A 354 15.78 1.64 55.40
C ASN A 354 16.63 0.48 54.87
N MET A 355 17.07 0.60 53.62
CA MET A 355 17.99 -0.35 52.98
C MET A 355 19.38 -0.25 53.63
N THR A 356 19.81 -1.34 54.27
CA THR A 356 21.10 -1.42 54.96
C THR A 356 21.99 -2.45 54.28
N TRP A 357 23.29 -2.13 54.19
CA TRP A 357 24.29 -3.09 53.73
C TRP A 357 24.62 -4.08 54.84
N PHE A 358 24.52 -5.36 54.51
CA PHE A 358 24.94 -6.46 55.35
C PHE A 358 26.04 -7.24 54.67
N MET A 359 27.07 -7.60 55.43
CA MET A 359 27.97 -8.67 55.07
C MET A 359 27.31 -9.99 55.46
N VAL A 360 27.11 -10.88 54.50
CA VAL A 360 26.64 -12.25 54.73
C VAL A 360 27.80 -13.19 54.47
N ARG A 361 28.15 -13.97 55.49
CA ARG A 361 29.06 -15.12 55.37
C ARG A 361 28.27 -16.38 55.69
N ALA A 362 28.21 -17.32 54.77
CA ALA A 362 27.62 -18.62 55.01
C ALA A 362 28.65 -19.72 54.78
N VAL A 363 28.72 -20.65 55.72
CA VAL A 363 29.75 -21.68 55.81
C VAL A 363 29.03 -23.01 56.01
N SER A 364 29.35 -24.01 55.19
CA SER A 364 28.99 -25.39 55.48
C SER A 364 29.85 -25.87 56.66
N ILE A 365 29.21 -26.39 57.70
CA ILE A 365 29.88 -26.91 58.91
C ILE A 365 29.71 -28.41 59.06
#